data_AF-A0A2M6R9B5-F1
#
_entry.id   AF-A0A2M6R9B5-F1
#
_cell.length_a   1.000
_cell.length_b   1.000
_cell.length_c   1.000
_cell.angle_alpha   90.00
_cell.angle_beta   90.00
_cell.angle_gamma   90.00
#
_symmetry.space_group_name_H-M   'P 1'
#
loop_
_entity.id
_entity.type
_entity.pdbx_description
1 polymer ?
#
loop_
_entity_poly.entity_id
_entity_poly.type
_entity_poly.pdbx_seq_one_letter_code
_entity_poly.pdbx_strand_id
1 'polypeptide(L)' 'MKKLIIPTAICALCHKGSVVGTNKPHSLHKTTRVVNPNLQTYTDPNTKVRIRMCTRCMRTLSHKS' A
#
# COMPACT_ATOMS: atom_id res chain seq x y z
N MET A 1 -5.59 16.72 -18.30
CA MET A 1 -4.82 16.20 -17.14
C MET A 1 -5.69 15.19 -16.40
N LYS A 2 -5.51 13.88 -16.63
CA LYS A 2 -6.35 12.86 -15.99
C LYS A 2 -5.97 12.74 -14.51
N LYS A 3 -6.81 13.28 -13.62
CA LYS A 3 -6.78 12.95 -12.19
C LYS A 3 -7.05 11.45 -12.07
N LEU A 4 -6.02 10.66 -11.79
CA LEU A 4 -6.20 9.26 -11.42
C LEU A 4 -6.97 9.24 -10.09
N ILE A 5 -8.23 8.80 -10.14
CA ILE A 5 -9.03 8.51 -8.95
C ILE A 5 -8.46 7.20 -8.39
N ILE A 6 -7.49 7.31 -7.49
CA ILE A 6 -6.93 6.16 -6.80
C ILE A 6 -7.94 5.78 -5.70
N PRO A 7 -8.45 4.53 -5.65
CA PRO A 7 -9.28 4.07 -4.55
C PRO A 7 -8.57 4.31 -3.21
N THR A 8 -9.33 4.69 -2.18
CA THR A 8 -8.82 5.26 -0.91
C THR A 8 -7.79 4.40 -0.17
N ALA A 9 -7.71 3.10 -0.49
CA ALA A 9 -6.79 2.12 0.11
C ALA A 9 -5.87 1.44 -0.92
N ILE A 10 -5.36 2.18 -1.91
CA ILE A 10 -4.36 1.66 -2.87
C ILE A 10 -3.10 2.53 -2.86
N CYS A 11 -1.93 1.89 -2.98
CA CYS A 11 -0.65 2.59 -3.14
C CYS A 11 -0.56 3.26 -4.51
N ALA A 12 -0.28 4.56 -4.55
CA ALA A 12 -0.15 5.33 -5.79
C ALA A 12 0.99 4.87 -6.73
N LEU A 13 2.04 4.23 -6.20
CA LEU A 13 3.23 3.86 -6.99
C LEU A 13 3.18 2.41 -7.49
N CYS A 14 2.74 1.48 -6.64
CA CYS A 14 2.77 0.04 -6.96
C CYS A 14 1.39 -0.62 -6.99
N HIS A 15 0.32 0.17 -6.82
CA HIS A 15 -1.07 -0.28 -6.92
C HIS A 15 -1.45 -1.42 -5.97
N LYS A 16 -0.66 -1.65 -4.90
CA LYS A 16 -1.00 -2.60 -3.85
C LYS A 16 -2.22 -2.10 -3.08
N GLY A 17 -3.29 -2.87 -3.11
CA GLY A 17 -4.48 -2.74 -2.27
C GLY A 17 -4.59 -3.88 -1.26
N SER A 18 -5.69 -3.91 -0.52
CA SER A 18 -6.02 -5.01 0.38
C SER A 18 -6.26 -6.32 -0.38
N VAL A 19 -5.72 -7.42 0.13
CA VAL A 19 -5.88 -8.77 -0.45
C VAL A 19 -6.54 -9.68 0.57
N VAL A 20 -7.53 -10.47 0.14
CA VAL A 20 -8.17 -11.48 0.99
C VAL A 20 -7.31 -12.74 1.02
N GLY A 21 -7.13 -13.34 2.20
CA GLY A 21 -6.42 -14.59 2.39
C GLY A 21 -6.99 -15.40 3.55
N THR A 22 -6.24 -16.42 3.97
CA THR A 22 -6.62 -17.30 5.08
C THR A 22 -5.51 -17.41 6.10
N ASN A 23 -5.85 -17.41 7.39
CA ASN A 23 -4.96 -17.87 8.46
C ASN A 23 -5.08 -19.40 8.57
N LYS A 24 -3.93 -20.08 8.59
CA LYS A 24 -3.83 -21.54 8.80
C LYS A 24 -3.01 -21.80 10.06
N PRO A 25 -3.63 -22.13 11.20
CA PRO A 25 -2.91 -22.61 12.37
C PRO A 25 -2.45 -24.07 12.17
N HIS A 26 -1.67 -24.61 13.11
CA HIS A 26 -1.22 -26.01 13.07
C HIS A 26 -2.37 -27.02 13.05
N SER A 27 -3.52 -26.68 13.65
CA SER A 27 -4.76 -27.47 13.58
C SER A 27 -5.49 -27.38 12.23
N LEU A 28 -4.97 -26.59 11.28
CA LEU A 28 -5.51 -26.38 9.93
C LEU A 28 -6.95 -25.82 9.86
N HIS A 29 -7.52 -25.39 10.99
CA HIS A 29 -8.79 -24.66 11.03
C HIS A 29 -8.63 -23.29 10.37
N LYS A 30 -9.06 -23.20 9.12
CA LYS A 30 -8.89 -22.00 8.29
C LYS A 30 -9.84 -20.90 8.78
N THR A 31 -9.29 -19.73 9.06
CA THR A 31 -10.07 -18.51 9.27
C THR A 31 -9.76 -17.48 8.20
N THR A 32 -10.75 -16.69 7.79
CA THR A 32 -10.56 -15.62 6.80
C THR A 32 -9.72 -14.49 7.38
N ARG A 33 -8.80 -13.93 6.58
CA ARG A 33 -8.02 -12.74 6.95
C ARG A 33 -7.97 -11.75 5.80
N VAL A 34 -7.88 -10.47 6.11
CA VAL A 34 -7.61 -9.43 5.13
C VAL A 34 -6.19 -8.92 5.35
N VAL A 35 -5.37 -8.95 4.30
CA VAL A 35 -4.00 -8.44 4.31
C VAL A 35 -4.01 -7.03 3.76
N ASN A 36 -3.86 -6.05 4.65
CA ASN A 36 -3.78 -4.65 4.27
C ASN A 36 -2.32 -4.22 4.07
N PRO A 37 -1.97 -3.56 2.96
CA PRO A 37 -0.67 -2.93 2.83
C PRO A 37 -0.56 -1.76 3.83
N ASN A 38 0.63 -1.54 4.39
CA ASN A 38 0.91 -0.40 5.27
C ASN A 38 0.98 0.91 4.45
N LEU A 39 -0.20 1.47 4.12
CA LEU A 39 -0.37 2.70 3.36
C LEU A 39 -0.25 3.91 4.31
N GLN A 40 0.66 4.79 3.97
CA GLN A 40 0.94 6.02 4.69
C GLN A 40 0.81 7.23 3.78
N THR A 41 0.64 8.41 4.35
CA THR A 41 0.60 9.65 3.58
C THR A 41 2.03 10.10 3.32
N TYR A 42 2.43 10.15 2.05
CA TYR A 42 3.71 10.65 1.59
C TYR A 42 3.52 12.01 0.94
N THR A 43 4.35 12.99 1.34
CA THR A 43 4.42 14.29 0.69
C THR A 43 5.60 14.26 -0.26
N ASP A 44 5.33 14.44 -1.56
CA ASP A 44 6.37 14.51 -2.56
C ASP A 44 7.22 15.78 -2.35
N PRO A 45 8.55 15.68 -2.26
CA PRO A 45 9.43 16.82 -1.99
C PRO A 45 9.48 17.83 -3.15
N ASN A 46 9.26 17.38 -4.39
CA ASN A 46 9.34 18.23 -5.58
C ASN A 46 8.02 18.93 -5.88
N THR A 47 6.91 18.18 -5.80
CA THR A 47 5.59 18.68 -6.20
C THR A 47 4.73 19.14 -5.03
N LYS A 48 5.15 18.89 -3.78
CA LYS A 48 4.41 19.15 -2.53
C LYS A 48 3.02 18.49 -2.48
N VAL A 49 2.76 17.51 -3.35
CA VAL A 49 1.49 16.78 -3.40
C VAL A 49 1.49 15.67 -2.34
N ARG A 50 0.36 15.52 -1.65
CA ARG A 50 0.13 14.42 -0.69
C ARG A 50 -0.49 13.23 -1.41
N ILE A 51 0.17 12.08 -1.36
CA ILE A 51 -0.30 10.82 -1.94
C ILE A 51 -0.25 9.68 -0.92
N ARG A 52 -1.13 8.68 -1.07
CA ARG A 52 -1.10 7.45 -0.26
C ARG A 52 -0.08 6.48 -0.86
N MET A 53 0.93 6.12 -0.10
CA MET A 53 2.02 5.24 -0.55
C MET A 53 2.34 4.19 0.51
N CYS A 54 2.64 2.95 0.09
CA CYS A 54 3.06 1.92 1.02
C CYS A 54 4.50 2.16 1.51
N THR A 55 4.79 1.79 2.76
CA THR A 55 6.12 1.96 3.38
C THR A 55 7.28 1.37 2.59
N ARG A 56 7.07 0.24 1.89
CA ARG A 56 8.08 -0.35 1.00
C ARG A 56 8.50 0.61 -0.12
N CYS A 57 7.55 1.30 -0.74
CA CYS A 57 7.82 2.24 -1.83
C CYS A 57 8.49 3.51 -1.30
N MET A 58 8.06 4.02 -0.14
CA MET A 58 8.73 5.15 0.52
C MET A 58 10.21 4.82 0.81
N ARG A 59 10.49 3.61 1.31
CA ARG A 59 11.87 3.15 1.53
C ARG A 59 12.69 3.09 0.23
N THR A 60 12.11 2.55 -0.84
CA THR A 60 12.79 2.47 -2.15
C THR A 60 13.09 3.85 -2.73
N LEU A 61 12.20 4.83 -2.54
CA LEU A 61 12.44 6.21 -2.98
C LEU A 61 13.56 6.89 -2.19
N SER A 62 13.69 6.61 -0.89
CA SER A 62 14.74 7.16 -0.03
C SER A 62 16.15 6.65 -0.40
N HIS A 63 16.27 5.37 -0.76
CA HIS A 63 17.56 4.74 -1.08
C HIS A 63 18.00 4.86 -2.55
N LYS A 64 17.22 5.52 -3.41
CA LYS A 64 17.59 5.68 -4.82
C LYS A 64 18.56 6.86 -4.96
N SER A 65 19.81 6.61 -4.56
CA SER A 65 21.02 7.38 -4.91
C SER A 65 21.45 7.09 -6.33
#